data_AF-A0A2G9YU75-F1
#
_entry.id   AF-A0A2G9YU75-F1
#
_cell.length_a   1.000
_cell.length_b   1.000
_cell.length_c   1.000
_cell.angle_alpha   90.00
_cell.angle_beta   90.00
_cell.angle_gamma   90.00
#
_symmetry.space_group_name_H-M   'P 1'
#
loop_
_entity.id
_entity.type
_entity.pdbx_description
1 polymer ?
#
loop_
_entity_poly.entity_id
_entity_poly.type
_entity_poly.pdbx_seq_one_letter_code
_entity_poly.pdbx_strand_id
1 'polypeptide(L)'
;FLMFLLVITIKPPSKSNLIVVIMETMKIVYEREKIDTYQVNPPKRRGLIMKFIVTFIYVLITVFSLWVIFFFTQLAKFPPTSIVIETMGVALIIFAGLAIRARSEELTVEEKSISFPGFLFDILTLPIASLGQWLSNKWKKYNAVAAFFNALIDMPFLVFVEFIEQWRYFLKEKKEEIH
;
A
#
# COMPACT_ATOMS: atom_id res chain seq x y z
N PHE A 1 13.18 4.76 -6.82
CA PHE A 1 12.50 4.45 -8.09
C PHE A 1 11.32 3.48 -7.91
N LEU A 2 11.50 2.33 -7.26
CA LEU A 2 10.41 1.36 -7.04
C LEU A 2 9.18 1.96 -6.31
N MET A 3 9.40 2.71 -5.23
CA MET A 3 8.32 3.37 -4.49
C MET A 3 7.54 4.35 -5.36
N PHE A 4 8.24 5.12 -6.21
CA PHE A 4 7.61 6.05 -7.14
C PHE A 4 6.68 5.30 -8.12
N LEU A 5 7.17 4.20 -8.72
CA LEU A 5 6.37 3.37 -9.62
C LEU A 5 5.12 2.79 -8.94
N LEU A 6 5.22 2.36 -7.68
CA LEU A 6 4.05 1.88 -6.94
C LEU A 6 3.05 3.01 -6.72
N VAL A 7 3.51 4.15 -6.22
CA VAL A 7 2.62 5.26 -5.83
C VAL A 7 1.88 5.86 -7.03
N ILE A 8 2.52 6.02 -8.20
CA ILE A 8 1.85 6.59 -9.39
C ILE A 8 0.71 5.71 -9.91
N THR A 9 0.69 4.41 -9.58
CA THR A 9 -0.39 3.50 -9.99
C THR A 9 -1.60 3.56 -9.07
N ILE A 10 -1.46 4.16 -7.88
CA ILE A 10 -2.52 4.25 -6.89
C ILE A 10 -3.50 5.35 -7.31
N LYS A 11 -4.76 4.98 -7.48
CA LYS A 11 -5.84 5.90 -7.87
C LYS A 11 -6.78 6.14 -6.70
N PRO A 12 -7.16 7.40 -6.40
CA PRO A 12 -8.19 7.68 -5.41
C PRO A 12 -9.57 7.12 -5.87
N PRO A 13 -10.56 7.06 -4.97
CA PRO A 13 -11.90 6.60 -5.30
C PRO A 13 -12.53 7.41 -6.45
N SER A 14 -13.41 6.76 -7.21
CA SER A 14 -14.09 7.38 -8.35
C SER A 14 -15.04 8.50 -7.90
N LYS A 15 -15.41 9.42 -8.81
CA LYS A 15 -16.47 10.40 -8.51
C LYS A 15 -17.85 9.75 -8.31
N SER A 16 -18.11 8.62 -8.97
CA SER A 16 -19.34 7.83 -8.79
C SER A 16 -19.44 7.33 -7.35
N ASN A 17 -18.32 6.87 -6.79
CA ASN A 17 -18.24 6.40 -5.43
C ASN A 17 -18.67 7.45 -4.40
N LEU A 18 -18.42 8.74 -4.64
CA LEU A 18 -18.90 9.81 -3.77
C LEU A 18 -20.44 9.83 -3.67
N ILE A 19 -21.14 9.61 -4.79
CA ILE A 19 -22.61 9.55 -4.83
C ILE A 19 -23.10 8.36 -4.00
N VAL A 20 -22.44 7.21 -4.14
CA VAL A 20 -22.76 5.99 -3.38
C VAL A 20 -22.52 6.18 -1.88
N VAL A 21 -21.38 6.77 -1.50
CA VAL A 21 -21.06 7.09 -0.10
C VAL A 21 -22.12 8.00 0.52
N ILE A 22 -22.53 9.06 -0.19
CA ILE A 22 -23.60 9.96 0.27
C ILE A 22 -24.91 9.17 0.44
N MET A 23 -25.28 8.33 -0.53
CA MET A 23 -26.50 7.54 -0.48
C MET A 23 -26.52 6.54 0.69
N GLU A 24 -25.44 5.78 0.90
CA GLU A 24 -25.33 4.82 2.00
C GLU A 24 -25.30 5.53 3.36
N THR A 25 -24.62 6.67 3.46
CA THR A 25 -24.63 7.50 4.69
C THR A 25 -26.05 7.98 5.00
N MET A 26 -26.80 8.44 3.99
CA MET A 26 -28.19 8.86 4.15
C MET A 26 -29.10 7.71 4.60
N LYS A 27 -28.88 6.47 4.15
CA LYS A 27 -29.64 5.30 4.63
C LYS A 27 -29.42 5.01 6.11
N ILE A 28 -28.22 5.29 6.63
CA ILE A 28 -27.88 5.07 8.04
C ILE A 28 -28.45 6.20 8.92
N VAL A 29 -28.34 7.44 8.46
CA VAL A 29 -28.78 8.63 9.21
C VAL A 29 -30.30 8.75 9.23
N TYR A 30 -30.97 8.41 8.13
CA TYR A 30 -32.43 8.47 8.02
C TYR A 30 -33.00 7.06 8.11
N GLU A 31 -33.64 6.77 9.24
CA GLU A 31 -34.27 5.49 9.56
C GLU A 31 -35.27 5.10 8.45
N ARG A 32 -35.00 4.01 7.74
CA ARG A 32 -35.95 3.39 6.79
C ARG A 32 -36.63 2.21 7.47
N GLU A 33 -37.90 1.98 7.15
CA GLU A 33 -38.70 0.85 7.67
C GLU A 33 -38.13 -0.55 7.35
N LYS A 34 -37.16 -0.65 6.42
CA LYS A 34 -36.50 -1.92 6.07
C LYS A 34 -35.00 -1.82 6.33
N ILE A 35 -34.54 -2.64 7.27
CA ILE A 35 -33.13 -2.87 7.54
C ILE A 35 -32.57 -3.73 6.39
N ASP A 36 -31.62 -3.19 5.63
CA ASP A 36 -30.90 -3.96 4.61
C ASP A 36 -30.10 -5.08 5.32
N THR A 37 -30.50 -6.34 5.12
CA THR A 37 -29.79 -7.49 5.69
C THR A 37 -28.56 -7.80 4.85
N TYR A 38 -27.38 -7.42 5.32
CA TYR A 38 -26.12 -7.84 4.72
C TYR A 38 -25.85 -9.31 5.05
N GLN A 39 -25.90 -10.18 4.04
CA GLN A 39 -25.52 -11.59 4.22
C GLN A 39 -23.99 -11.70 4.32
N VAL A 40 -23.49 -11.85 5.55
CA VAL A 40 -22.08 -12.18 5.79
C VAL A 40 -21.89 -13.64 5.43
N ASN A 41 -21.38 -13.90 4.23
CA ASN A 41 -21.03 -15.25 3.80
C ASN A 41 -19.85 -15.77 4.63
N PRO A 42 -20.02 -16.83 5.43
CA PRO A 42 -18.92 -17.36 6.22
C PRO A 42 -17.82 -17.92 5.30
N PRO A 43 -16.55 -17.89 5.73
CA PRO A 43 -15.45 -18.42 4.93
C PRO A 43 -15.72 -19.90 4.60
N LYS A 44 -15.73 -20.24 3.30
CA LYS A 44 -15.98 -21.60 2.82
C LYS A 44 -15.00 -22.57 3.49
N ARG A 45 -15.52 -23.58 4.21
CA ARG A 45 -14.69 -24.65 4.79
C ARG A 45 -14.06 -25.45 3.65
N ARG A 46 -12.74 -25.38 3.53
CA ARG A 46 -11.98 -26.13 2.51
C ARG A 46 -11.56 -27.49 3.10
N GLY A 47 -11.77 -28.56 2.34
CA GLY A 47 -11.24 -29.89 2.71
C GLY A 47 -9.71 -29.91 2.76
N LEU A 48 -9.13 -30.91 3.45
CA LEU A 48 -7.68 -31.03 3.66
C LEU A 48 -6.88 -31.01 2.35
N ILE A 49 -7.35 -31.71 1.31
CA ILE A 49 -6.70 -31.76 -0.02
C ILE A 49 -6.66 -30.37 -0.67
N MET A 50 -7.79 -29.65 -0.67
CA MET A 50 -7.85 -28.31 -1.24
C MET A 50 -6.98 -27.31 -0.45
N LYS A 51 -6.91 -27.45 0.87
CA LYS A 51 -5.99 -26.65 1.70
C LYS A 51 -4.53 -26.92 1.32
N PHE A 52 -4.16 -28.19 1.13
CA PHE A 52 -2.82 -28.58 0.71
C PHE A 52 -2.46 -27.99 -0.65
N ILE A 53 -3.31 -28.15 -1.67
CA ILE A 53 -3.08 -27.61 -3.02
C ILE A 53 -2.90 -26.09 -2.99
N VAL A 54 -3.79 -25.36 -2.31
CA VAL A 54 -3.70 -23.89 -2.21
C VAL A 54 -2.42 -23.46 -1.48
N THR A 55 -2.05 -24.14 -0.41
CA THR A 55 -0.83 -23.83 0.34
C THR A 55 0.42 -24.11 -0.51
N PHE A 56 0.43 -25.22 -1.24
CA PHE A 56 1.53 -25.57 -2.13
C PHE A 56 1.72 -24.53 -3.24
N ILE A 57 0.63 -24.11 -3.90
CA ILE A 57 0.66 -23.03 -4.90
C ILE A 57 1.16 -21.73 -4.29
N TYR A 58 0.70 -21.37 -3.09
CA TYR A 58 1.14 -20.15 -2.41
C TYR A 58 2.65 -20.18 -2.08
N VAL A 59 3.19 -21.33 -1.65
CA VAL A 59 4.63 -21.49 -1.41
C VAL A 59 5.41 -21.35 -2.72
N LEU A 60 4.95 -21.96 -3.82
CA LEU A 60 5.59 -21.81 -5.12
C LEU A 60 5.64 -20.35 -5.57
N ILE A 61 4.53 -19.62 -5.44
CA ILE A 61 4.46 -18.19 -5.75
C ILE A 61 5.45 -17.41 -4.87
N THR A 62 5.50 -17.72 -3.58
CA THR A 62 6.43 -17.04 -2.64
C THR A 62 7.88 -17.24 -3.04
N VAL A 63 8.27 -18.48 -3.34
CA VAL A 63 9.63 -18.82 -3.81
C VAL A 63 9.93 -18.11 -5.13
N PHE A 64 8.98 -18.11 -6.06
CA PHE A 64 9.11 -17.41 -7.34
C PHE A 64 9.30 -15.90 -7.16
N SER A 65 8.48 -15.25 -6.32
CA SER A 65 8.62 -13.81 -6.04
C SER A 65 9.97 -13.47 -5.41
N LEU A 66 10.49 -14.30 -4.50
CA LEU A 66 11.82 -14.10 -3.91
C LEU A 66 12.94 -14.33 -4.93
N TRP A 67 12.78 -15.33 -5.79
CA TRP A 67 13.72 -15.61 -6.87
C TRP A 67 13.80 -14.43 -7.85
N VAL A 68 12.68 -13.78 -8.18
CA VAL A 68 12.68 -12.56 -9.02
C VAL A 68 13.52 -11.45 -8.39
N ILE A 69 13.38 -11.19 -7.09
CA ILE A 69 14.19 -10.19 -6.38
C ILE A 69 15.68 -10.57 -6.44
N PHE A 70 16.00 -11.83 -6.12
CA PHE A 70 17.36 -12.34 -6.19
C PHE A 70 17.95 -12.18 -7.60
N PHE A 71 17.20 -12.51 -8.65
CA PHE A 71 17.63 -12.36 -10.04
C PHE A 71 18.02 -10.91 -10.37
N PHE A 72 17.22 -9.93 -9.96
CA PHE A 72 17.56 -8.51 -10.14
C PHE A 72 18.81 -8.09 -9.36
N THR A 73 19.02 -8.61 -8.14
CA THR A 73 20.25 -8.32 -7.39
C THR A 73 21.51 -8.92 -8.03
N GLN A 74 21.39 -10.09 -8.67
CA GLN A 74 22.49 -10.70 -9.43
C GLN A 74 22.82 -9.90 -10.68
N LEU A 75 21.80 -9.39 -11.39
CA LEU A 75 21.99 -8.53 -12.55
C LEU A 75 22.74 -7.24 -12.19
N ALA A 76 22.47 -6.71 -10.99
CA ALA A 76 23.16 -5.54 -10.44
C ALA A 76 24.57 -5.84 -9.86
N LYS A 77 25.00 -7.12 -9.85
CA LYS A 77 26.30 -7.59 -9.33
C LYS A 77 26.55 -7.22 -7.87
N PHE A 78 25.51 -7.27 -7.04
CA PHE A 78 25.66 -6.98 -5.62
C PHE A 78 26.41 -8.09 -4.86
N PRO A 79 27.21 -7.74 -3.84
CA PRO A 79 27.83 -8.74 -2.97
C PRO A 79 26.74 -9.49 -2.17
N PRO A 80 27.01 -10.75 -1.74
CA PRO A 80 26.01 -11.58 -1.07
C PRO A 80 25.39 -10.97 0.19
N THR A 81 26.16 -10.17 0.94
CA THR A 81 25.69 -9.47 2.13
C THR A 81 24.62 -8.41 1.81
N SER A 82 24.79 -7.70 0.69
CA SER A 82 23.84 -6.67 0.24
C SER A 82 22.51 -7.28 -0.21
N ILE A 83 22.48 -8.51 -0.71
CA ILE A 83 21.25 -9.18 -1.17
C ILE A 83 20.19 -9.22 -0.07
N VAL A 84 20.60 -9.48 1.17
CA VAL A 84 19.68 -9.55 2.31
C VAL A 84 19.07 -8.17 2.59
N ILE A 85 19.91 -7.14 2.67
CA ILE A 85 19.50 -5.76 2.97
C ILE A 85 18.57 -5.24 1.86
N GLU A 86 18.92 -5.50 0.60
CA GLU A 86 18.12 -5.11 -0.56
C GLU A 86 16.77 -5.83 -0.60
N THR A 87 16.75 -7.13 -0.30
CA THR A 87 15.50 -7.90 -0.22
C THR A 87 14.58 -7.35 0.88
N MET A 88 15.14 -7.00 2.04
CA MET A 88 14.40 -6.33 3.12
C MET A 88 13.86 -4.96 2.68
N GLY A 89 14.67 -4.16 1.98
CA GLY A 89 14.27 -2.87 1.43
C GLY A 89 13.11 -2.98 0.43
N VAL A 90 13.22 -3.90 -0.53
CA VAL A 90 12.15 -4.19 -1.50
C VAL A 90 10.87 -4.64 -0.80
N ALA A 91 10.99 -5.53 0.19
CA ALA A 91 9.84 -5.99 0.98
C ALA A 91 9.15 -4.83 1.71
N LEU A 92 9.90 -3.93 2.34
CA LEU A 92 9.36 -2.74 3.00
C LEU A 92 8.69 -1.78 2.00
N ILE A 93 9.29 -1.55 0.83
CA ILE A 93 8.72 -0.68 -0.21
C ILE A 93 7.40 -1.25 -0.74
N ILE A 94 7.35 -2.56 -1.04
CA ILE A 94 6.14 -3.22 -1.51
C ILE A 94 5.05 -3.17 -0.43
N PHE A 95 5.40 -3.46 0.84
CA PHE A 95 4.48 -3.34 1.97
C PHE A 95 3.92 -1.91 2.10
N ALA A 96 4.78 -0.90 2.08
CA ALA A 96 4.36 0.50 2.16
C ALA A 96 3.46 0.90 0.99
N GLY A 97 3.81 0.49 -0.24
CA GLY A 97 3.00 0.74 -1.43
C GLY A 97 1.60 0.13 -1.33
N LEU A 98 1.49 -1.12 -0.89
CA LEU A 98 0.19 -1.77 -0.68
C LEU A 98 -0.60 -1.13 0.48
N ALA A 99 0.07 -0.68 1.54
CA ALA A 99 -0.58 0.05 2.63
C ALA A 99 -1.16 1.39 2.17
N ILE A 100 -0.43 2.14 1.32
CA ILE A 100 -0.92 3.38 0.71
C ILE A 100 -2.11 3.07 -0.20
N ARG A 101 -2.04 2.01 -1.01
CA ARG A 101 -3.14 1.59 -1.89
C ARG A 101 -4.39 1.26 -1.07
N ALA A 102 -4.27 0.43 -0.03
CA ALA A 102 -5.38 0.10 0.86
C ALA A 102 -6.02 1.35 1.46
N ARG A 103 -5.22 2.32 1.90
CA ARG A 103 -5.70 3.58 2.47
C ARG A 103 -6.42 4.47 1.45
N SER A 104 -5.97 4.47 0.20
CA SER A 104 -6.66 5.16 -0.89
C SER A 104 -8.02 4.54 -1.22
N GLU A 105 -8.21 3.25 -0.91
CA GLU A 105 -9.42 2.50 -1.21
C GLU A 105 -10.39 2.40 -0.03
N GLU A 106 -10.01 2.90 1.16
CA GLU A 106 -10.80 2.81 2.39
C GLU A 106 -12.20 3.45 2.28
N LEU A 107 -12.33 4.51 1.48
CA LEU A 107 -13.61 5.18 1.20
C LEU A 107 -14.34 4.61 -0.03
N THR A 108 -13.83 3.55 -0.66
CA THR A 108 -14.47 2.93 -1.81
C THR A 108 -15.57 1.99 -1.34
N VAL A 109 -16.82 2.36 -1.61
CA VAL A 109 -18.03 1.58 -1.34
C VAL A 109 -18.43 0.74 -2.57
N GLU A 110 -18.10 1.22 -3.77
CA GLU A 110 -18.35 0.48 -5.01
C GLU A 110 -17.48 -0.79 -5.10
N GLU A 111 -18.09 -1.92 -5.50
CA GLU A 111 -17.35 -3.12 -5.83
C GLU A 111 -16.45 -2.88 -7.05
N LYS A 112 -15.15 -2.80 -6.82
CA LYS A 112 -14.15 -2.73 -7.90
C LYS A 112 -13.98 -4.10 -8.53
N SER A 113 -14.14 -4.20 -9.84
CA SER A 113 -13.72 -5.38 -10.59
C SER A 113 -12.18 -5.47 -10.55
N ILE A 114 -11.66 -6.57 -10.02
CA ILE A 114 -10.23 -6.84 -10.03
C ILE A 114 -9.83 -7.10 -11.48
N SER A 115 -8.97 -6.25 -12.04
CA SER A 115 -8.42 -6.48 -13.37
C SER A 115 -7.44 -7.65 -13.34
N PHE A 116 -7.37 -8.44 -14.42
CA PHE A 116 -6.46 -9.58 -14.50
C PHE A 116 -4.97 -9.22 -14.23
N PRO A 117 -4.44 -8.09 -14.76
CA PRO A 117 -3.08 -7.65 -14.41
C PRO A 117 -2.94 -7.27 -12.93
N GLY A 118 -3.96 -6.65 -12.33
CA GLY A 118 -3.97 -6.33 -10.89
C GLY A 118 -3.92 -7.59 -10.04
N PHE A 119 -4.68 -8.62 -10.43
CA PHE A 119 -4.65 -9.93 -9.77
C PHE A 119 -3.27 -10.59 -9.82
N LEU A 120 -2.61 -10.59 -10.99
CA LEU A 120 -1.25 -11.14 -11.12
C LEU A 120 -0.23 -10.37 -10.27
N PHE A 121 -0.34 -9.04 -10.25
CA PHE A 121 0.50 -8.18 -9.42
C PHE A 121 0.29 -8.47 -7.93
N ASP A 122 -0.95 -8.60 -7.49
CA ASP A 122 -1.30 -8.89 -6.10
C ASP A 122 -0.77 -10.28 -5.70
N ILE A 123 -0.88 -11.29 -6.57
CA ILE A 123 -0.33 -12.63 -6.32
C ILE A 123 1.17 -12.58 -6.04
N LEU A 124 1.94 -11.85 -6.86
CA LEU A 124 3.39 -11.81 -6.74
C LEU A 124 3.85 -10.95 -5.57
N THR A 125 3.15 -9.84 -5.31
CA THR A 125 3.57 -8.87 -4.30
C THR A 125 3.13 -9.23 -2.89
N LEU A 126 2.00 -9.93 -2.71
CA LEU A 126 1.44 -10.21 -1.39
C LEU A 126 2.37 -11.03 -0.47
N PRO A 127 3.07 -12.08 -0.93
CA PRO A 127 4.05 -12.78 -0.09
C PRO A 127 5.21 -11.87 0.34
N ILE A 128 5.69 -11.02 -0.56
CA ILE A 128 6.80 -10.09 -0.29
C ILE A 128 6.35 -8.97 0.66
N ALA A 129 5.14 -8.45 0.46
CA ALA A 129 4.53 -7.48 1.36
C ALA A 129 4.33 -8.06 2.77
N SER A 130 4.01 -9.35 2.89
CA SER A 130 3.88 -10.03 4.17
C SER A 130 5.21 -10.06 4.93
N LEU A 131 6.33 -10.27 4.22
CA LEU A 131 7.67 -10.15 4.80
C LEU A 131 7.98 -8.72 5.24
N GLY A 132 7.64 -7.72 4.41
CA GLY A 132 7.79 -6.30 4.75
C GLY A 132 6.95 -5.88 5.97
N GLN A 133 5.72 -6.37 6.05
CA GLN A 133 4.83 -6.16 7.20
C GLN A 133 5.41 -6.75 8.47
N TRP A 134 5.90 -7.99 8.40
CA TRP A 134 6.56 -8.64 9.52
C TRP A 134 7.77 -7.82 10.01
N LEU A 135 8.60 -7.34 9.08
CA LEU A 135 9.78 -6.52 9.39
C LEU A 135 9.39 -5.17 10.01
N SER A 136 8.40 -4.49 9.43
CA SER A 136 7.87 -3.23 9.96
C SER A 136 7.33 -3.39 11.38
N ASN A 137 6.59 -4.48 11.64
CA ASN A 137 6.07 -4.79 12.97
C ASN A 137 7.17 -5.11 13.99
N LYS A 138 8.28 -5.73 13.56
CA LYS A 138 9.47 -5.91 14.41
C LYS A 138 10.13 -4.57 14.73
N TRP A 139 10.23 -3.67 13.75
CA TRP A 139 10.85 -2.35 13.93
C TRP A 139 10.08 -1.46 14.91
N LYS A 140 8.74 -1.51 14.90
CA LYS A 140 7.87 -0.76 15.84
C LYS A 140 8.17 -1.04 17.32
N LYS A 141 8.77 -2.18 17.66
CA LYS A 141 9.16 -2.49 19.04
C LYS A 141 10.31 -1.61 19.55
N TYR A 142 11.08 -1.00 18.65
CA TYR A 142 12.21 -0.11 18.97
C TYR A 142 11.79 1.36 18.91
N ASN A 143 10.76 1.74 19.67
CA ASN A 143 10.13 3.06 19.59
C ASN A 143 11.14 4.23 19.71
N ALA A 144 12.22 4.07 20.48
CA ALA A 144 13.29 5.07 20.59
C ALA A 144 14.07 5.27 19.28
N VAL A 145 14.39 4.19 18.56
CA VAL A 145 15.12 4.26 17.27
C VAL A 145 14.21 4.85 16.20
N ALA A 146 12.93 4.45 16.18
CA ALA A 146 11.95 5.04 15.26
C ALA A 146 11.74 6.53 15.53
N ALA A 147 11.58 6.94 16.79
CA ALA A 147 11.45 8.34 17.17
C ALA A 147 12.69 9.17 16.79
N PHE A 148 13.89 8.62 16.98
CA PHE A 148 15.13 9.26 16.56
C PHE A 148 15.18 9.50 15.04
N PHE A 149 14.88 8.48 14.23
CA PHE A 149 14.88 8.64 12.78
C PHE A 149 13.75 9.56 12.28
N ASN A 150 12.58 9.53 12.90
CA ASN A 150 11.51 10.49 12.58
C ASN A 150 11.95 11.94 12.86
N ALA A 151 12.62 12.18 13.99
CA ALA A 151 13.14 13.51 14.32
C ALA A 151 14.30 13.93 13.39
N LEU A 152 15.13 12.98 12.97
CA LEU A 152 16.29 13.25 12.12
C LEU A 152 15.95 13.45 10.63
N ILE A 153 14.94 12.74 10.13
CA ILE A 153 14.61 12.69 8.70
C ILE A 153 13.28 13.38 8.40
N ASP A 154 12.18 12.96 9.04
CA ASP A 154 10.84 13.43 8.69
C ASP A 154 10.63 14.89 9.08
N MET A 155 11.06 15.31 10.28
CA MET A 155 10.88 16.70 10.74
C MET A 155 11.63 17.72 9.86
N PRO A 156 12.93 17.55 9.53
CA PRO A 156 13.62 18.48 8.64
C PRO A 156 13.04 18.50 7.23
N PHE A 157 12.58 17.35 6.73
CA PHE A 157 11.93 17.27 5.43
C PHE A 157 10.61 18.05 5.41
N LEU A 158 9.79 17.94 6.46
CA LEU A 158 8.56 18.73 6.60
C LEU A 158 8.85 20.23 6.56
N VAL A 159 9.83 20.69 7.35
CA VAL A 159 10.27 22.09 7.35
C VAL A 159 10.72 22.54 5.97
N PHE A 160 11.46 21.69 5.24
CA PHE A 160 11.89 21.99 3.88
C PHE A 160 10.71 22.11 2.90
N VAL A 161 9.72 21.21 2.97
CA VAL A 161 8.52 21.27 2.12
C VAL A 161 7.70 22.52 2.42
N GLU A 162 7.48 22.84 3.71
CA GLU A 162 6.79 24.06 4.13
C GLU A 162 7.48 25.32 3.60
N PHE A 163 8.82 25.36 3.66
CA PHE A 163 9.60 26.45 3.07
C PHE A 163 9.33 26.60 1.56
N ILE A 164 9.32 25.50 0.79
CA ILE A 164 9.04 25.53 -0.65
C ILE A 164 7.62 26.03 -0.93
N GLU A 165 6.65 25.66 -0.10
CA GLU A 165 5.28 26.18 -0.23
C GLU A 165 5.20 27.68 0.04
N GLN A 166 5.83 28.16 1.12
CA GLN A 166 5.92 29.59 1.43
C GLN A 166 6.61 30.37 0.30
N TRP A 167 7.70 29.82 -0.23
CA TRP A 167 8.39 30.40 -1.37
C TRP A 167 7.48 30.50 -2.61
N ARG A 168 6.71 29.44 -2.91
CA ARG A 168 5.71 29.44 -3.98
C ARG A 168 4.66 30.55 -3.77
N TYR A 169 4.18 30.74 -2.53
CA TYR A 169 3.23 31.81 -2.22
C TYR A 169 3.84 33.20 -2.44
N PHE A 170 5.04 33.45 -1.94
CA PHE A 170 5.76 34.71 -2.14
C PHE A 170 5.93 35.05 -3.63
N LEU A 171 6.33 34.07 -4.46
CA LEU A 171 6.45 34.28 -5.90
C LEU A 171 5.12 34.62 -6.56
N LYS A 172 4.02 34.02 -6.09
CA LYS A 172 2.68 34.30 -6.61
C LYS A 172 2.25 35.74 -6.26
N GLU A 173 2.46 36.16 -5.02
CA GLU A 173 2.18 37.52 -4.55
C GLU A 173 2.98 38.56 -5.34
N LYS A 174 4.29 38.33 -5.55
CA LYS A 174 5.12 39.22 -6.36
C LYS A 174 4.70 39.30 -7.82
N LYS A 175 4.15 38.23 -8.38
CA LYS A 175 3.59 38.25 -9.73
C LYS A 175 2.29 39.07 -9.80
N GLU A 176 1.46 39.01 -8.77
CA GLU A 176 0.23 39.79 -8.67
C GLU A 176 0.51 41.29 -8.50
N GLU A 177 1.59 41.69 -7.81
CA GLU A 177 2.01 43.10 -7.69
C GLU A 177 2.48 43.74 -9.01
N ILE A 178 2.89 42.94 -10.01
CA ILE A 178 3.42 43.41 -11.30
C ILE A 178 2.29 43.63 -12.34
N HIS A 179 1.06 43.16 -12.05
CA HIS A 179 -0.12 43.31 -12.90
C HIS A 179 -1.12 44.33 -12.34
#